data_AF-A0A2V5P8D5-F1
#
_entry.id   AF-A0A2V5P8D5-F1
#
_cell.length_a   1.000
_cell.length_b   1.000
_cell.length_c   1.000
_cell.angle_alpha   90.00
_cell.angle_beta   90.00
_cell.angle_gamma   90.00
#
_symmetry.space_group_name_H-M   'P 1'
#
loop_
_entity.id
_entity.type
_entity.pdbx_description
1 polymer ?
#
loop_
_entity_poly.entity_id
_entity_poly.type
_entity_poly.pdbx_seq_one_letter_code
_entity_poly.pdbx_strand_id
1 'polypeptide(L)'
;ASDKRFQELRANNLVMWQGIQLLARTGAEKLHFGRTECENDGLRRFKLSWGTEEETISYFRVDSSGRQFLADTRHDSGFHKRIFGTLPLVFNRLAGSMIYPHLD
;
A
#
# COMPACT_ATOMS: atom_id res chain seq x y z
N ALA A 1 4.76 10.29 -0.34
CA ALA A 1 3.91 10.69 0.80
C ALA A 1 3.14 11.95 0.44
N SER A 2 1.95 12.18 1.00
CA SER A 2 1.14 13.37 0.71
C SER A 2 0.40 13.86 1.95
N ASP A 3 0.23 15.17 2.06
CA ASP A 3 -0.60 15.77 3.10
C ASP A 3 -2.08 15.58 2.79
N LYS A 4 -2.84 15.03 3.75
CA LYS A 4 -4.28 14.78 3.58
C LYS A 4 -5.10 16.06 3.48
N ARG A 5 -4.60 17.17 4.05
CA ARG A 5 -5.28 18.48 4.08
C ARG A 5 -5.41 19.14 2.71
N PHE A 6 -4.61 18.68 1.74
CA PHE A 6 -4.52 19.27 0.39
C PHE A 6 -4.73 18.22 -0.71
N GLN A 7 -5.48 17.16 -0.42
CA GLN A 7 -5.70 16.05 -1.39
C GLN A 7 -6.50 16.48 -2.62
N GLU A 8 -7.37 17.47 -2.47
CA GLU A 8 -8.17 18.08 -3.52
C GLU A 8 -7.30 18.72 -4.62
N LEU A 9 -6.09 19.16 -4.28
CA LEU A 9 -5.13 19.70 -5.25
C LEU A 9 -4.52 18.60 -6.15
N ARG A 10 -4.71 17.33 -5.80
CA ARG A 10 -4.21 16.17 -6.57
C ARG A 10 -2.70 16.24 -6.84
N ALA A 11 -1.91 16.77 -5.89
CA ALA A 11 -0.46 16.96 -6.06
C ALA A 11 0.30 15.68 -6.46
N ASN A 12 -0.12 14.52 -5.94
CA ASN A 12 0.48 13.23 -6.34
C ASN A 12 0.29 12.93 -7.83
N ASN A 13 -0.82 13.36 -8.44
CA ASN A 13 -1.01 13.19 -9.87
C ASN A 13 -0.03 14.03 -10.67
N LEU A 14 0.21 15.27 -10.23
CA LEU A 14 1.20 16.15 -10.88
C LEU A 14 2.62 15.59 -10.75
N VAL A 15 3.01 15.14 -9.56
CA VAL A 15 4.34 14.54 -9.32
C VAL A 15 4.54 13.30 -10.20
N MET A 16 3.53 12.42 -10.29
CA MET A 16 3.62 11.24 -11.15
C MET A 16 3.73 11.61 -12.64
N TRP A 17 2.94 12.58 -13.11
CA TRP A 17 3.03 13.04 -14.50
C TRP A 17 4.42 13.54 -14.85
N GLN A 18 4.98 14.42 -14.02
CA GLN A 18 6.34 14.95 -14.21
C GLN A 18 7.38 13.83 -14.19
N GLY A 19 7.23 12.85 -13.28
CA GLY A 19 8.10 11.68 -13.22
C GLY A 19 8.05 10.83 -14.50
N ILE A 20 6.85 10.56 -15.03
CA ILE A 20 6.67 9.82 -16.29
C ILE A 20 7.31 10.58 -17.46
N GLN A 21 7.09 11.89 -17.54
CA GLN A 21 7.70 12.73 -18.59
C GLN A 21 9.23 12.72 -18.52
N LEU A 22 9.79 12.81 -17.32
CA LEU A 22 11.24 12.74 -17.12
C LEU A 22 11.78 11.38 -17.58
N LEU A 23 11.17 10.29 -17.12
CA LEU A 23 11.58 8.92 -17.46
C LEU A 23 11.56 8.70 -18.99
N ALA A 24 10.49 9.13 -19.66
CA ALA A 24 10.38 9.06 -21.11
C ALA A 24 11.49 9.85 -21.82
N ARG A 25 11.79 11.08 -21.36
CA ARG A 25 12.89 11.89 -21.91
C ARG A 25 14.27 11.27 -21.70
N THR A 26 14.44 10.51 -20.63
CA THR A 26 15.70 9.79 -20.33
C THR A 26 15.79 8.41 -20.98
N GLY A 27 14.81 8.03 -21.82
CA GLY A 27 14.83 6.78 -22.58
C GLY A 27 14.33 5.56 -21.80
N ALA A 28 13.60 5.75 -20.70
CA ALA A 28 12.97 4.63 -20.01
C ALA A 28 11.77 4.12 -20.82
N GLU A 29 11.74 2.81 -21.10
CA GLU A 29 10.67 2.17 -21.88
C GLU A 29 9.57 1.58 -20.99
N LYS A 30 9.87 1.29 -19.72
CA LYS A 30 8.95 0.64 -18.77
C LYS A 30 9.01 1.29 -17.40
N LEU A 31 7.84 1.47 -16.79
CA LEU A 31 7.69 1.96 -15.42
C LEU A 31 6.79 1.01 -14.64
N HIS A 32 7.35 0.33 -13.63
CA HIS A 32 6.56 -0.47 -12.71
C HIS A 32 6.06 0.39 -11.55
N PHE A 33 4.74 0.45 -11.37
CA PHE A 33 4.11 1.18 -10.25
C PHE A 33 4.18 0.43 -8.92
N GLY A 34 4.81 -0.74 -8.92
CA GLY A 34 4.97 -1.60 -7.75
C GLY A 34 3.69 -2.31 -7.34
N ARG A 35 3.83 -3.23 -6.40
CA ARG A 35 2.76 -4.10 -5.89
C ARG A 35 1.68 -3.30 -5.15
N THR A 36 0.48 -3.82 -5.14
CA THR A 36 -0.64 -3.31 -4.35
C THR A 36 -1.45 -4.48 -3.83
N GLU A 37 -1.90 -4.43 -2.58
CA GLU A 37 -2.88 -5.38 -2.08
C GLU A 37 -4.18 -5.30 -2.88
N CYS A 38 -4.78 -6.46 -3.19
CA CYS A 38 -6.02 -6.53 -3.98
C CYS A 38 -7.16 -5.69 -3.37
N GLU A 39 -7.21 -5.59 -2.04
CA GLU A 39 -8.23 -4.86 -1.28
C GLU A 39 -8.00 -3.33 -1.23
N ASN A 40 -6.87 -2.83 -1.73
CA ASN A 40 -6.58 -1.39 -1.73
C ASN A 40 -7.07 -0.73 -3.02
N ASP A 41 -8.39 -0.68 -3.19
CA ASP A 41 -9.06 -0.18 -4.40
C ASP A 41 -8.64 1.25 -4.78
N GLY A 42 -8.42 2.11 -3.78
CA GLY A 42 -8.02 3.50 -4.02
C GLY A 42 -6.64 3.60 -4.69
N LEU A 43 -5.66 2.88 -4.16
CA LEU A 43 -4.32 2.88 -4.74
C LEU A 43 -4.27 2.11 -6.06
N ARG A 44 -5.01 0.99 -6.18
CA ARG A 44 -5.15 0.25 -7.44
C ARG A 44 -5.73 1.13 -8.55
N ARG A 45 -6.84 1.82 -8.28
CA ARG A 45 -7.46 2.77 -9.22
C ARG A 45 -6.52 3.91 -9.61
N PHE A 46 -5.77 4.45 -8.65
CA PHE A 46 -4.77 5.48 -8.94
C PHE A 46 -3.71 4.99 -9.94
N LYS A 47 -3.16 3.79 -9.73
CA LYS A 47 -2.15 3.19 -10.63
C LYS A 47 -2.73 2.94 -12.02
N LEU A 48 -3.89 2.27 -12.09
CA LEU A 48 -4.60 1.97 -13.35
C LEU A 48 -4.96 3.23 -14.15
N SER A 49 -5.21 4.37 -13.50
CA SER A 49 -5.55 5.62 -14.20
C SER A 49 -4.43 6.18 -15.08
N TRP A 50 -3.20 5.65 -14.97
CA TRP A 50 -2.06 6.01 -15.82
C TRP A 50 -1.91 5.11 -17.06
N GLY A 51 -2.87 4.22 -17.33
CA GLY A 51 -2.79 3.29 -18.47
C GLY A 51 -1.87 2.11 -18.22
N THR A 52 -1.63 1.75 -16.96
CA THR A 52 -0.83 0.57 -16.59
C THR A 52 -1.61 -0.72 -16.78
N GLU A 53 -0.90 -1.79 -17.10
CA GLU A 53 -1.42 -3.16 -17.02
C GLU A 53 -1.26 -3.69 -15.58
N GLU A 54 -2.27 -4.40 -15.08
CA GLU A 54 -2.25 -5.03 -13.76
C GLU A 54 -2.07 -6.54 -13.91
N GLU A 55 -1.13 -7.11 -13.15
CA GLU A 55 -0.85 -8.54 -13.10
C GLU A 55 -0.97 -9.04 -11.66
N THR A 56 -1.56 -10.23 -11.49
CA THR A 56 -1.63 -10.88 -10.18
C THR A 56 -0.31 -11.59 -9.89
N ILE A 57 0.31 -11.26 -8.76
CA ILE A 57 1.52 -11.92 -8.29
C ILE A 57 1.15 -12.87 -7.15
N SER A 58 1.23 -14.17 -7.41
CA SER A 58 0.97 -15.22 -6.41
C SER A 58 2.22 -15.46 -5.58
N TYR A 59 2.08 -15.39 -4.25
CA TYR A 59 3.13 -15.73 -3.30
C TYR A 59 2.75 -17.00 -2.53
N PHE A 60 3.75 -17.82 -2.24
CA PHE A 60 3.63 -18.89 -1.26
C PHE A 60 4.45 -18.51 -0.03
N ARG A 61 3.90 -18.75 1.16
CA ARG A 61 4.62 -18.63 2.43
C ARG A 61 5.07 -20.03 2.83
N VAL A 62 6.31 -20.15 3.25
CA VAL A 62 6.84 -21.36 3.86
C VAL A 62 7.18 -21.08 5.31
N ASP A 63 7.08 -22.10 6.15
CA ASP A 63 7.59 -22.02 7.51
C ASP A 63 9.11 -21.79 7.51
N SER A 64 9.66 -21.38 8.66
CA SER A 64 11.11 -21.14 8.80
C SER A 64 11.95 -22.40 8.54
N SER A 65 11.34 -23.58 8.59
CA SER A 65 11.97 -24.85 8.25
C SER A 65 11.97 -25.15 6.75
N GLY A 66 11.20 -24.41 5.95
CA GLY A 66 11.02 -24.60 4.50
C GLY A 66 10.26 -25.86 4.11
N ARG A 67 9.63 -26.55 5.07
CA ARG A 67 9.01 -27.87 4.88
C ARG A 67 7.50 -27.81 4.77
N GLN A 68 6.88 -26.71 5.21
CA GLN A 68 5.43 -26.58 5.21
C GLN A 68 5.02 -25.32 4.47
N PHE A 69 4.14 -25.49 3.48
CA PHE A 69 3.42 -24.37 2.89
C PHE A 69 2.41 -23.86 3.91
N LEU A 70 2.59 -22.60 4.32
CA LEU A 70 1.64 -21.90 5.16
C LEU A 70 0.51 -21.43 4.25
N ALA A 71 -0.69 -21.96 4.48
CA ALA A 71 -1.89 -21.45 3.84
C ALA A 71 -2.00 -19.95 4.14
N ASP A 72 -2.34 -19.16 3.13
CA ASP A 72 -2.54 -17.73 3.31
C ASP A 72 -3.75 -17.54 4.23
N THR A 73 -3.46 -17.24 5.49
CA THR A 73 -4.48 -16.84 6.44
C THR A 73 -4.95 -15.47 5.95
N ARG A 74 -6.10 -15.45 5.27
CA ARG A 74 -6.83 -14.21 4.94
C ARG A 74 -6.79 -13.33 6.18
N HIS A 75 -5.93 -12.31 6.12
CA HIS A 75 -5.83 -11.35 7.21
C HIS A 75 -7.12 -10.55 7.11
N ASP A 76 -8.09 -10.82 7.99
CA ASP A 76 -9.36 -10.12 8.00
C ASP A 76 -9.10 -8.64 8.30
N SER A 77 -8.85 -7.88 7.23
CA SER A 77 -8.36 -6.52 7.30
C SER A 77 -9.44 -5.54 7.76
N GLY A 78 -10.69 -6.02 7.87
CA GLY A 78 -11.84 -5.26 8.30
C GLY A 78 -12.00 -5.18 9.82
N PHE A 79 -11.65 -6.25 10.57
CA PHE A 79 -11.92 -6.31 12.01
C PHE A 79 -11.09 -5.29 12.80
N HIS A 80 -9.79 -5.20 12.49
CA HIS A 80 -8.91 -4.22 13.13
C HIS A 80 -9.29 -2.78 12.77
N LYS A 81 -9.61 -2.49 11.49
CA LYS A 81 -10.08 -1.15 11.08
C LYS A 81 -11.34 -0.71 11.82
N ARG A 82 -12.28 -1.64 12.05
CA ARG A 82 -13.53 -1.37 12.77
C ARG A 82 -13.29 -1.09 14.26
N ILE A 83 -12.40 -1.85 14.90
CA ILE A 83 -12.03 -1.63 16.31
C ILE A 83 -11.24 -0.33 16.48
N PHE A 84 -10.22 -0.08 15.65
CA PHE A 84 -9.41 1.14 15.72
C PHE A 84 -10.19 2.39 15.32
N GLY A 85 -11.26 2.26 14.53
CA GLY A 85 -12.15 3.35 14.14
C GLY A 85 -13.14 3.78 15.23
N THR A 86 -13.49 2.89 16.17
CA THR A 86 -14.38 3.20 17.31
C THR A 86 -13.64 3.51 18.61
N LEU A 87 -12.33 3.22 18.69
CA LEU A 87 -11.52 3.53 19.86
C LEU A 87 -11.23 5.05 19.95
N PRO A 88 -11.44 5.68 21.13
CA PRO A 88 -11.07 7.08 21.34
C PRO A 88 -9.59 7.31 21.03
N LEU A 89 -9.27 8.43 20.37
CA LEU A 89 -7.92 8.77 19.87
C LEU A 89 -6.79 8.62 20.90
N VAL A 90 -7.09 8.75 22.19
CA VAL A 90 -6.14 8.59 23.31
C VAL A 90 -5.61 7.15 23.39
N PHE A 91 -6.47 6.15 23.19
CA PHE A 91 -6.06 4.74 23.25
C PHE A 91 -5.25 4.32 22.02
N ASN A 92 -5.58 4.85 20.84
CA ASN A 92 -4.79 4.60 19.62
C ASN A 92 -3.36 5.17 19.75
N ARG A 93 -3.20 6.32 20.42
CA ARG A 93 -1.88 6.94 20.66
C ARG A 93 -1.05 6.13 21.65
N LEU A 94 -1.66 5.62 22.73
CA LEU A 94 -1.02 4.76 23.72
C LEU A 94 -0.58 3.41 23.14
N ALA A 95 -1.47 2.76 22.38
CA ALA A 95 -1.15 1.50 21.70
C ALA A 95 0.02 1.67 20.73
N GLY A 96 0.05 2.77 19.96
CA GLY A 96 1.19 3.10 19.11
C GLY A 96 2.50 3.25 19.89
N SER A 97 2.48 3.97 21.02
CA SER A 97 3.69 4.20 21.82
C SER A 97 4.26 2.94 22.49
N MET A 98 3.43 1.92 22.75
CA MET A 98 3.90 0.64 23.30
C MET A 98 4.31 -0.35 22.22
N ILE A 99 3.62 -0.39 21.07
CA ILE A 99 3.86 -1.40 20.04
C ILE A 99 5.06 -1.01 19.16
N TYR A 100 5.19 0.27 18.81
CA TYR A 100 6.22 0.74 17.87
C TYR A 100 7.66 0.51 18.34
N PRO A 101 8.01 0.61 19.65
CA PRO A 101 9.34 0.30 20.15
C PRO A 101 9.71 -1.20 20.17
N HIS A 102 8.75 -2.09 19.89
CA HIS A 102 8.93 -3.55 19.98
C HIS A 102 8.73 -4.26 18.64
N LEU A 103 8.62 -3.49 17.55
CA LEU A 103 8.61 -3.97 16.17
C LEU A 103 10.00 -3.71 15.56
N ASP A 104 10.97 -4.54 15.95
CA ASP A 104 12.22 -4.75 15.20
C ASP A 104 12.08 -5.98 14.28
#